data_AF-A0A8J3NXI1-F1
#
_entry.id   AF-A0A8J3NXI1-F1
#
_cell.length_a   1.000
_cell.length_b   1.000
_cell.length_c   1.000
_cell.angle_alpha   90.00
_cell.angle_beta   90.00
_cell.angle_gamma   90.00
#
_symmetry.space_group_name_H-M   'P 1'
#
loop_
_entity.id
_entity.type
_entity.pdbx_description
1 polymer ?
#
loop_
_entity_poly.entity_id
_entity_poly.type
_entity_poly.pdbx_seq_one_letter_code
_entity_poly.pdbx_strand_id
1 'polypeptide(L)'
;MQAEQLADFTWAFDVVHPDAERRRAAIERERGYQDDWARLHSWSRVVRPRTGDDAERPDPRLVAEHDQTEAAKRDVHARMFAAPIWHYLAAETAQERAPFARFAVLFLRWETDFPQEWAEHALSWPAKRQILRTLAADGPTVETHAELLGLLSAAIGREHRCEDLGYLKIARTLHEPTVRMIIESAERSLDGLVRLRAGYLGWALDNPAAPVTPASWRRWLRG
;
A
#
# COMPACT_ATOMS: atom_id res chain seq x y z
N MET A 1 16.12 4.24 5.89
CA MET A 1 15.40 5.11 6.83
C MET A 1 15.59 4.56 8.23
N GLN A 2 16.02 5.38 9.19
CA GLN A 2 16.31 4.98 10.58
C GLN A 2 15.05 5.01 11.47
N ALA A 3 15.10 4.40 12.66
CA ALA A 3 13.96 4.32 13.59
C ALA A 3 13.42 5.70 14.03
N GLU A 4 14.29 6.69 14.19
CA GLU A 4 13.90 8.08 14.51
C GLU A 4 13.11 8.72 13.36
N GLN A 5 13.56 8.53 12.12
CA GLN A 5 12.84 9.01 10.92
C GLN A 5 11.48 8.32 10.74
N LEU A 6 11.33 7.09 11.25
CA LEU A 6 10.06 6.37 11.25
C LEU A 6 9.07 6.91 12.29
N ALA A 7 9.54 7.54 13.37
CA ALA A 7 8.68 8.18 14.37
C ALA A 7 8.03 9.46 13.83
N ASP A 8 8.67 10.13 12.88
CA ASP A 8 8.13 11.30 12.18
C ASP A 8 6.92 10.95 11.30
N PHE A 9 6.66 9.66 11.06
CA PHE A 9 5.49 9.17 10.32
C PHE A 9 4.30 8.78 11.22
N THR A 10 4.33 9.10 12.51
CA THR A 10 3.20 8.86 13.42
C THR A 10 1.90 9.48 12.91
N TRP A 11 1.95 10.68 12.31
CA TRP A 11 0.79 11.33 11.70
C TRP A 11 0.14 10.49 10.59
N ALA A 12 0.89 9.62 9.89
CA ALA A 12 0.34 8.84 8.79
C ALA A 12 -0.69 7.83 9.28
N PHE A 13 -0.55 7.32 10.51
CA PHE A 13 -1.53 6.41 11.10
C PHE A 13 -2.89 7.08 11.35
N ASP A 14 -2.92 8.42 11.39
CA ASP A 14 -4.16 9.14 11.55
C ASP A 14 -5.04 9.12 10.30
N VAL A 15 -4.55 8.68 9.12
CA VAL A 15 -5.38 8.54 7.89
C VAL A 15 -6.48 7.48 8.00
N VAL A 16 -6.39 6.58 9.00
CA VAL A 16 -7.42 5.58 9.30
C VAL A 16 -8.05 5.77 10.67
N HIS A 17 -7.80 6.92 11.31
CA HIS A 17 -8.34 7.19 12.65
C HIS A 17 -9.88 7.28 12.60
N PRO A 18 -10.63 6.79 13.61
CA PRO A 18 -12.09 6.88 13.60
C PRO A 18 -12.62 8.33 13.65
N ASP A 19 -11.92 9.22 14.34
CA ASP A 19 -12.19 10.67 14.34
C ASP A 19 -11.89 11.29 12.95
N ALA A 20 -12.93 11.85 12.34
CA ALA A 20 -12.87 12.47 11.03
C ALA A 20 -11.98 13.73 10.98
N GLU A 21 -11.89 14.49 12.06
CA GLU A 21 -11.04 15.70 12.09
C GLU A 21 -9.55 15.32 12.09
N ARG A 22 -9.18 14.27 12.84
CA ARG A 22 -7.81 13.73 12.82
C ARG A 22 -7.45 13.15 11.46
N ARG A 23 -8.36 12.40 10.81
CA ARG A 23 -8.13 11.92 9.44
C ARG A 23 -7.93 13.08 8.47
N ARG A 24 -8.82 14.08 8.52
CA ARG A 24 -8.75 15.23 7.61
C ARG A 24 -7.42 15.96 7.77
N ALA A 25 -6.97 16.21 9.00
CA ALA A 25 -5.68 16.83 9.26
C ALA A 25 -4.49 16.02 8.68
N ALA A 26 -4.53 14.69 8.80
CA ALA A 26 -3.50 13.82 8.22
C ALA A 26 -3.51 13.84 6.69
N ILE A 27 -4.69 13.81 6.08
CA ILE A 27 -4.89 13.88 4.62
C ILE A 27 -4.45 15.25 4.08
N GLU A 28 -4.83 16.35 4.75
CA GLU A 28 -4.42 17.71 4.38
C GLU A 28 -2.90 17.89 4.48
N ARG A 29 -2.27 17.29 5.49
CA ARG A 29 -0.81 17.27 5.61
C ARG A 29 -0.15 16.56 4.43
N GLU A 30 -0.62 15.35 4.08
CA GLU A 30 -0.12 14.62 2.91
C GLU A 30 -0.33 15.42 1.63
N ARG A 31 -1.49 16.05 1.46
CA ARG A 31 -1.79 16.92 0.32
C ARG A 31 -0.82 18.09 0.23
N GLY A 32 -0.48 18.72 1.35
CA GLY A 32 0.53 19.77 1.40
C GLY A 32 1.90 19.29 0.87
N TYR A 33 2.33 18.09 1.25
CA TYR A 33 3.56 17.50 0.71
C TYR A 33 3.45 17.17 -0.79
N GLN A 34 2.31 16.66 -1.24
CA GLN A 34 2.05 16.39 -2.66
C GLN A 34 2.09 17.68 -3.50
N ASP A 35 1.49 18.77 -3.01
CA ASP A 35 1.49 20.08 -3.66
C ASP A 35 2.90 20.69 -3.72
N ASP A 36 3.65 20.62 -2.62
CA ASP A 36 5.06 21.05 -2.57
C ASP A 36 5.93 20.25 -3.54
N TRP A 37 5.74 18.92 -3.57
CA TRP A 37 6.46 18.05 -4.50
C TRP A 37 6.11 18.39 -5.96
N ALA A 38 4.82 18.59 -6.28
CA ALA A 38 4.38 18.94 -7.62
C ALA A 38 4.92 20.30 -8.08
N ARG A 39 4.98 21.29 -7.19
CA ARG A 39 5.60 22.59 -7.44
C ARG A 39 7.09 22.45 -7.74
N LEU A 40 7.83 21.75 -6.88
CA LEU A 40 9.26 21.52 -7.05
C LEU A 40 9.57 20.67 -8.30
N HIS A 41 8.75 19.68 -8.59
CA HIS A 41 8.88 18.85 -9.80
C HIS A 41 8.65 19.68 -11.06
N SER A 42 7.65 20.56 -11.06
CA SER A 42 7.42 21.52 -12.14
C SER A 42 8.59 22.49 -12.31
N TRP A 43 9.15 22.99 -11.21
CA TRP A 43 10.31 23.88 -11.25
C TRP A 43 11.57 23.19 -11.78
N SER A 44 11.86 21.97 -11.34
CA SER A 44 12.97 21.14 -11.83
C SER A 44 12.93 20.97 -13.35
N ARG A 45 11.75 20.83 -13.96
CA ARG A 45 11.58 20.78 -15.43
C ARG A 45 11.94 22.07 -16.14
N VAL A 46 11.87 23.21 -15.46
CA VAL A 46 12.25 24.53 -16.00
C VAL A 46 13.76 24.78 -15.83
N VAL A 47 14.34 24.38 -14.69
CA VAL A 47 15.76 24.61 -14.38
C VAL A 47 16.67 23.62 -15.12
N ARG A 48 16.30 22.33 -15.20
CA ARG A 48 17.14 21.28 -15.80
C ARG A 48 17.55 21.55 -17.25
N PRO A 49 16.70 22.04 -18.17
CA PRO A 49 17.17 22.38 -19.52
C PRO A 49 18.16 23.56 -19.55
N ARG A 50 18.19 24.38 -18.49
CA ARG A 50 19.02 25.60 -18.40
C ARG A 50 20.39 25.33 -17.80
N THR A 51 20.60 24.23 -17.08
CA THR A 51 21.91 23.85 -16.53
C THR A 51 22.95 23.65 -17.62
N GLY A 52 22.53 23.41 -18.86
CA GLY A 52 23.42 23.22 -19.99
C GLY A 52 24.16 21.90 -19.84
N ASP A 53 23.45 20.81 -19.56
CA ASP A 53 24.05 19.47 -19.37
C ASP A 53 24.95 19.05 -20.55
N ASP A 54 24.72 19.60 -21.76
CA ASP A 54 25.54 19.41 -22.98
C ASP A 54 26.50 20.58 -23.28
N ALA A 55 26.58 21.60 -22.41
CA ALA A 55 27.46 22.75 -22.59
C ALA A 55 28.88 22.41 -22.12
N GLU A 56 29.88 22.82 -22.91
CA GLU A 56 31.31 22.65 -22.60
C GLU A 56 31.71 23.31 -21.26
N ARG A 57 30.92 24.29 -20.81
CA ARG A 57 31.08 24.94 -19.50
C ARG A 57 29.72 25.39 -18.94
N PRO A 58 29.07 24.59 -18.08
CA PRO A 58 27.77 24.95 -17.49
C PRO A 58 27.91 26.13 -16.53
N ASP A 59 26.85 26.94 -16.41
CA ASP A 59 26.80 28.07 -15.47
C ASP A 59 26.71 27.54 -14.01
N PRO A 60 27.70 27.83 -13.14
CA PRO A 60 27.70 27.36 -11.75
C PRO A 60 26.45 27.76 -10.95
N ARG A 61 25.81 28.90 -11.26
CA ARG A 61 24.57 29.30 -10.58
C ARG A 61 23.41 28.35 -10.91
N LEU A 62 23.29 27.97 -12.18
CA LEU A 62 22.20 27.11 -12.65
C LEU A 62 22.38 25.68 -12.13
N VAL A 63 23.62 25.20 -12.07
CA VAL A 63 23.96 23.92 -11.43
C VAL A 63 23.57 23.94 -9.95
N ALA A 64 23.97 24.97 -9.20
CA ALA A 64 23.61 25.09 -7.78
C ALA A 64 22.09 25.19 -7.55
N GLU A 65 21.36 25.88 -8.42
CA GLU A 65 19.91 25.99 -8.35
C GLU A 65 19.19 24.65 -8.62
N HIS A 66 19.69 23.88 -9.59
CA HIS A 66 19.23 22.52 -9.84
C HIS A 66 19.47 21.61 -8.63
N ASP A 67 20.68 21.64 -8.07
CA ASP A 67 21.03 20.82 -6.91
C ASP A 67 20.18 21.14 -5.68
N GLN A 68 19.92 22.44 -5.43
CA GLN A 68 19.00 22.88 -4.38
C GLN A 68 17.57 22.38 -4.63
N THR A 69 17.10 22.43 -5.87
CA THR A 69 15.77 21.93 -6.24
C THR A 69 15.65 20.42 -6.02
N GLU A 70 16.66 19.64 -6.44
CA GLU A 70 16.67 18.20 -6.23
C GLU A 70 16.83 17.82 -4.74
N ALA A 71 17.57 18.61 -3.96
CA ALA A 71 17.64 18.46 -2.50
C ALA A 71 16.27 18.72 -1.85
N ALA A 72 15.58 19.80 -2.23
CA ALA A 72 14.25 20.12 -1.72
C ALA A 72 13.22 19.04 -2.10
N LYS A 73 13.28 18.50 -3.33
CA LYS A 73 12.42 17.39 -3.77
C LYS A 73 12.63 16.14 -2.91
N ARG A 74 13.89 15.80 -2.61
CA ARG A 74 14.24 14.66 -1.75
C ARG A 74 13.72 14.86 -0.32
N ASP A 75 13.85 16.07 0.22
CA ASP A 75 13.37 16.39 1.57
C ASP A 75 11.83 16.31 1.68
N VAL A 76 11.09 16.89 0.73
CA VAL A 76 9.62 16.76 0.70
C VAL A 76 9.21 15.32 0.52
N HIS A 77 9.80 14.61 -0.44
CA HIS A 77 9.49 13.21 -0.70
C HIS A 77 9.71 12.34 0.54
N ALA A 78 10.78 12.59 1.31
CA ALA A 78 11.09 11.87 2.54
C ALA A 78 10.10 12.10 3.69
N ARG A 79 9.14 13.04 3.55
CA ARG A 79 8.09 13.32 4.54
C ARG A 79 6.71 12.88 4.10
N MET A 80 6.53 12.57 2.82
CA MET A 80 5.27 12.06 2.27
C MET A 80 4.95 10.68 2.81
N PHE A 81 3.67 10.37 3.03
CA PHE A 81 3.19 9.03 3.37
C PHE A 81 3.70 7.95 2.40
N ALA A 82 3.96 8.36 1.16
CA ALA A 82 4.55 7.52 0.13
C ALA A 82 5.97 7.01 0.45
N ALA A 83 6.79 7.75 1.19
CA ALA A 83 8.18 7.38 1.46
C ALA A 83 8.35 6.01 2.11
N PRO A 84 7.70 5.69 3.25
CA PRO A 84 7.82 4.36 3.85
C PRO A 84 7.29 3.27 2.92
N ILE A 85 6.28 3.54 2.10
CA ILE A 85 5.76 2.59 1.10
C ILE A 85 6.82 2.32 0.01
N TRP A 86 7.50 3.35 -0.48
CA TRP A 86 8.58 3.17 -1.46
C TRP A 86 9.76 2.42 -0.88
N HIS A 87 10.14 2.69 0.37
CA HIS A 87 11.16 1.91 1.06
C HIS A 87 10.75 0.43 1.21
N TYR A 88 9.49 0.17 1.55
CA TYR A 88 8.95 -1.20 1.58
C TYR A 88 9.02 -1.89 0.21
N LEU A 89 8.67 -1.19 -0.87
CA LEU A 89 8.62 -1.77 -2.21
C LEU A 89 10.00 -1.90 -2.89
N ALA A 90 10.96 -1.06 -2.50
CA ALA A 90 12.32 -1.04 -3.06
C ALA A 90 13.31 -1.92 -2.31
N ALA A 91 13.05 -2.24 -1.04
CA ALA A 91 13.91 -3.14 -0.26
C ALA A 91 13.97 -4.53 -0.89
N GLU A 92 15.15 -5.16 -0.86
CA GLU A 92 15.42 -6.41 -1.56
C GLU A 92 15.02 -7.62 -0.69
N THR A 93 15.20 -7.51 0.62
CA THR A 93 14.97 -8.60 1.57
C THR A 93 13.75 -8.35 2.47
N ALA A 94 13.14 -9.42 2.98
CA ALA A 94 12.05 -9.33 3.96
C ALA A 94 12.50 -8.62 5.25
N GLN A 95 13.76 -8.80 5.65
CA GLN A 95 14.36 -8.15 6.83
C GLN A 95 14.42 -6.63 6.67
N GLU A 96 14.80 -6.13 5.50
CA GLU A 96 14.81 -4.70 5.19
C GLU A 96 13.40 -4.11 5.06
N ARG A 97 12.43 -4.93 4.64
CA ARG A 97 11.02 -4.55 4.51
C ARG A 97 10.29 -4.48 5.85
N ALA A 98 10.67 -5.31 6.82
CA ALA A 98 9.95 -5.48 8.08
C ALA A 98 9.61 -4.16 8.81
N PRO A 99 10.52 -3.16 8.94
CA PRO A 99 10.20 -1.88 9.61
C PRO A 99 9.13 -1.05 8.89
N PHE A 100 8.92 -1.29 7.59
CA PHE A 100 7.99 -0.53 6.76
C PHE A 100 6.67 -1.27 6.50
N ALA A 101 6.57 -2.55 6.85
CA ALA A 101 5.41 -3.39 6.60
C ALA A 101 4.10 -2.79 7.17
N ARG A 102 4.18 -2.14 8.34
CA ARG A 102 3.03 -1.45 8.96
C ARG A 102 2.44 -0.34 8.09
N PHE A 103 3.25 0.36 7.30
CA PHE A 103 2.76 1.41 6.38
C PHE A 103 2.10 0.80 5.14
N ALA A 104 2.62 -0.34 4.66
CA ALA A 104 1.99 -1.09 3.59
C ALA A 104 0.61 -1.63 4.00
N VAL A 105 0.49 -2.12 5.24
CA VAL A 105 -0.80 -2.54 5.81
C VAL A 105 -1.73 -1.35 6.05
N LEU A 106 -1.22 -0.25 6.60
CA LEU A 106 -1.97 1.00 6.79
C LEU A 106 -2.57 1.52 5.47
N PHE A 107 -1.82 1.43 4.36
CA PHE A 107 -2.31 1.78 3.04
C PHE A 107 -3.51 0.93 2.59
N LEU A 108 -3.49 -0.38 2.88
CA LEU A 108 -4.59 -1.29 2.57
C LEU A 108 -5.79 -1.09 3.51
N ARG A 109 -5.53 -0.74 4.78
CA ARG A 109 -6.57 -0.38 5.74
C ARG A 109 -7.31 0.89 5.32
N TRP A 110 -6.58 1.90 4.87
CA TRP A 110 -7.20 3.13 4.38
C TRP A 110 -8.15 2.87 3.21
N GLU A 111 -7.76 2.01 2.26
CA GLU A 111 -8.64 1.57 1.17
C GLU A 111 -9.88 0.82 1.65
N THR A 112 -9.74 0.04 2.72
CA THR A 112 -10.83 -0.78 3.26
C THR A 112 -11.82 0.08 4.04
N ASP A 113 -11.32 0.90 4.94
CA ASP A 113 -12.12 1.64 5.92
C ASP A 113 -12.70 2.94 5.31
N PHE A 114 -11.96 3.62 4.44
CA PHE A 114 -12.34 4.90 3.84
C PHE A 114 -12.06 4.92 2.33
N PRO A 115 -12.78 4.11 1.53
CA PRO A 115 -12.47 3.90 0.10
C PRO A 115 -12.57 5.17 -0.75
N GLN A 116 -13.43 6.12 -0.41
CA GLN A 116 -13.56 7.40 -1.12
C GLN A 116 -12.35 8.29 -0.84
N GLU A 117 -12.01 8.50 0.43
CA GLU A 117 -10.82 9.27 0.85
C GLU A 117 -9.55 8.66 0.24
N TRP A 118 -9.44 7.33 0.24
CA TRP A 118 -8.32 6.62 -0.39
C TRP A 118 -8.29 6.84 -1.91
N ALA A 119 -9.42 6.72 -2.61
CA ALA A 119 -9.44 6.89 -4.07
C ALA A 119 -9.08 8.31 -4.50
N GLU A 120 -9.38 9.31 -3.68
CA GLU A 120 -9.10 10.73 -3.95
C GLU A 120 -7.65 11.14 -3.62
N HIS A 121 -7.05 10.52 -2.60
CA HIS A 121 -5.81 11.04 -2.00
C HIS A 121 -4.64 10.05 -1.95
N ALA A 122 -4.90 8.75 -2.05
CA ALA A 122 -3.85 7.75 -1.93
C ALA A 122 -2.99 7.65 -3.19
N LEU A 123 -1.81 7.03 -3.02
CA LEU A 123 -0.94 6.66 -4.13
C LEU A 123 -1.67 5.83 -5.20
N SER A 124 -1.08 5.82 -6.40
CA SER A 124 -1.64 5.16 -7.57
C SER A 124 -1.92 3.65 -7.35
N TRP A 125 -2.98 3.16 -8.01
CA TRP A 125 -3.39 1.74 -8.04
C TRP A 125 -2.29 0.69 -8.21
N PRO A 126 -1.23 0.91 -9.03
CA PRO A 126 -0.08 -0.01 -9.10
C PRO A 126 0.57 -0.33 -7.76
N ALA A 127 0.58 0.62 -6.81
CA ALA A 127 1.14 0.42 -5.47
C ALA A 127 0.36 -0.66 -4.70
N LYS A 128 -0.98 -0.65 -4.76
CA LYS A 128 -1.84 -1.67 -4.11
C LYS A 128 -1.46 -3.08 -4.55
N ARG A 129 -1.37 -3.30 -5.86
CA ARG A 129 -1.02 -4.62 -6.44
C ARG A 129 0.36 -5.06 -5.97
N GLN A 130 1.34 -4.16 -5.99
CA GLN A 130 2.71 -4.50 -5.59
C GLN A 130 2.79 -4.80 -4.09
N ILE A 131 2.12 -4.01 -3.25
CA ILE A 131 2.02 -4.23 -1.79
C ILE A 131 1.43 -5.60 -1.50
N LEU A 132 0.27 -5.95 -2.07
CA LEU A 132 -0.37 -7.25 -1.85
C LEU A 132 0.51 -8.42 -2.27
N ARG A 133 1.23 -8.28 -3.39
CA ARG A 133 2.17 -9.30 -3.86
C ARG A 133 3.36 -9.46 -2.91
N THR A 134 3.93 -8.36 -2.43
CA THR A 134 5.08 -8.38 -1.52
C THR A 134 4.67 -8.94 -0.15
N LEU A 135 3.54 -8.53 0.42
CA LEU A 135 3.01 -9.09 1.66
C LEU A 135 2.74 -10.59 1.55
N ALA A 136 2.19 -11.06 0.42
CA ALA A 136 1.98 -12.48 0.19
C ALA A 136 3.28 -13.28 -0.04
N ALA A 137 4.40 -12.62 -0.34
CA ALA A 137 5.70 -13.28 -0.48
C ALA A 137 6.45 -13.32 0.86
N ASP A 138 6.42 -12.23 1.62
CA ASP A 138 7.12 -12.11 2.90
C ASP A 138 6.37 -12.81 4.04
N GLY A 139 5.04 -12.89 3.95
CA GLY A 139 4.18 -13.30 5.05
C GLY A 139 3.98 -12.21 6.11
N PRO A 140 3.19 -12.50 7.15
CA PRO A 140 2.92 -11.55 8.23
C PRO A 140 4.15 -11.33 9.11
N THR A 141 4.34 -10.10 9.59
CA THR A 141 5.19 -9.81 10.75
C THR A 141 4.36 -9.83 12.03
N VAL A 142 5.02 -9.93 13.19
CA VAL A 142 4.33 -9.86 14.50
C VAL A 142 3.46 -8.60 14.62
N GLU A 143 3.94 -7.45 14.12
CA GLU A 143 3.23 -6.17 14.19
C GLU A 143 2.02 -6.09 13.23
N THR A 144 2.05 -6.83 12.12
CA THR A 144 1.06 -6.71 11.05
C THR A 144 0.01 -7.83 11.05
N HIS A 145 0.27 -8.90 11.80
CA HIS A 145 -0.52 -10.12 11.76
C HIS A 145 -2.03 -9.89 11.99
N ALA A 146 -2.39 -9.22 13.09
CA ALA A 146 -3.79 -8.98 13.44
C ALA A 146 -4.52 -8.12 12.39
N GLU A 147 -3.84 -7.11 11.86
CA GLU A 147 -4.39 -6.22 10.84
C GLU A 147 -4.59 -6.94 9.50
N LEU A 148 -3.68 -7.84 9.13
CA LEU A 148 -3.82 -8.65 7.92
C LEU A 148 -5.02 -9.62 8.02
N LEU A 149 -5.31 -10.16 9.21
CA LEU A 149 -6.53 -10.95 9.44
C LEU A 149 -7.79 -10.09 9.31
N GLY A 150 -7.77 -8.87 9.86
CA GLY A 150 -8.86 -7.90 9.72
C GLY A 150 -9.13 -7.57 8.25
N LEU A 151 -8.08 -7.27 7.49
CA LEU A 151 -8.16 -7.00 6.05
C LEU A 151 -8.67 -8.19 5.25
N LEU A 152 -8.24 -9.41 5.59
CA LEU A 152 -8.75 -10.63 4.95
C LEU A 152 -10.25 -10.79 5.18
N SER A 153 -10.69 -10.66 6.44
CA SER A 153 -12.11 -10.74 6.80
C SER A 153 -12.93 -9.68 6.06
N ALA A 154 -12.45 -8.43 6.05
CA ALA A 154 -13.10 -7.33 5.34
C ALA A 154 -13.18 -7.58 3.83
N ALA A 155 -12.11 -8.06 3.20
CA ALA A 155 -12.06 -8.36 1.77
C ALA A 155 -13.05 -9.47 1.36
N ILE A 156 -13.28 -10.47 2.21
CA ILE A 156 -14.27 -11.52 1.96
C ILE A 156 -15.70 -10.96 2.07
N GLY A 157 -15.94 -10.15 3.10
CA GLY A 157 -17.27 -9.64 3.46
C GLY A 157 -17.78 -8.47 2.61
N ARG A 158 -16.93 -7.79 1.85
CA ARG A 158 -17.31 -6.61 1.04
C ARG A 158 -17.48 -6.94 -0.44
N GLU A 159 -18.04 -6.03 -1.24
CA GLU A 159 -18.05 -6.18 -2.71
C GLU A 159 -16.62 -6.32 -3.27
N HIS A 160 -16.47 -7.18 -4.29
CA HIS A 160 -15.16 -7.45 -4.91
C HIS A 160 -14.63 -6.19 -5.59
N ARG A 161 -13.41 -5.83 -5.23
CA ARG A 161 -12.66 -4.73 -5.83
C ARG A 161 -11.44 -5.27 -6.58
N CYS A 162 -10.88 -4.40 -7.41
CA CYS A 162 -9.64 -4.68 -8.13
C CYS A 162 -8.54 -5.13 -7.15
N GLU A 163 -7.81 -6.17 -7.55
CA GLU A 163 -6.71 -6.81 -6.81
C GLU A 163 -7.08 -7.62 -5.56
N ASP A 164 -8.35 -7.82 -5.23
CA ASP A 164 -8.72 -8.53 -3.99
C ASP A 164 -8.26 -10.00 -3.95
N LEU A 165 -7.98 -10.60 -5.11
CA LEU A 165 -7.33 -11.91 -5.17
C LEU A 165 -5.94 -11.92 -4.51
N GLY A 166 -5.33 -10.75 -4.28
CA GLY A 166 -4.12 -10.59 -3.47
C GLY A 166 -4.33 -11.01 -2.01
N TYR A 167 -5.49 -10.71 -1.41
CA TYR A 167 -5.79 -11.12 -0.03
C TYR A 167 -5.87 -12.64 0.13
N LEU A 168 -6.29 -13.37 -0.91
CA LEU A 168 -6.28 -14.83 -0.91
C LEU A 168 -4.86 -15.39 -0.88
N LYS A 169 -3.90 -14.69 -1.50
CA LYS A 169 -2.48 -15.09 -1.44
C LYS A 169 -1.90 -14.83 -0.05
N ILE A 170 -2.29 -13.73 0.60
CA ILE A 170 -1.95 -13.45 2.00
C ILE A 170 -2.57 -14.48 2.95
N ALA A 171 -3.80 -14.94 2.70
CA ALA A 171 -4.43 -15.98 3.51
C ALA A 171 -3.59 -17.28 3.55
N ARG A 172 -2.92 -17.63 2.44
CA ARG A 172 -2.00 -18.77 2.38
C ARG A 172 -0.77 -18.62 3.25
N THR A 173 -0.29 -17.39 3.46
CA THR A 173 0.87 -17.13 4.33
C THR A 173 0.50 -17.09 5.80
N LEU A 174 -0.76 -16.78 6.12
CA LEU A 174 -1.25 -16.77 7.49
C LEU A 174 -1.49 -18.21 8.01
N HIS A 175 -1.99 -19.11 7.16
CA HIS A 175 -2.25 -20.56 7.40
C HIS A 175 -2.43 -20.96 8.88
N GLU A 176 -3.39 -20.34 9.54
CA GLU A 176 -3.69 -20.57 10.95
C GLU A 176 -5.19 -20.82 11.18
N PRO A 177 -5.58 -21.40 12.33
CA PRO A 177 -6.98 -21.70 12.63
C PRO A 177 -7.90 -20.49 12.51
N THR A 178 -7.43 -19.29 12.84
CA THR A 178 -8.19 -18.04 12.72
C THR A 178 -8.67 -17.78 11.29
N VAL A 179 -7.84 -18.07 10.29
CA VAL A 179 -8.21 -17.92 8.87
C VAL A 179 -9.37 -18.86 8.52
N ARG A 180 -9.35 -20.10 9.02
CA ARG A 180 -10.45 -21.05 8.81
C ARG A 180 -11.73 -20.57 9.48
N MET A 181 -11.64 -20.04 10.70
CA MET A 181 -12.80 -19.47 11.40
C MET A 181 -13.41 -18.28 10.64
N ILE A 182 -12.58 -17.40 10.06
CA ILE A 182 -13.06 -16.29 9.22
C ILE A 182 -13.84 -16.83 8.00
N ILE A 183 -13.30 -17.85 7.33
CA ILE A 183 -13.93 -18.48 6.16
C ILE A 183 -15.26 -19.14 6.54
N GLU A 184 -15.28 -19.99 7.58
CA GLU A 184 -16.48 -20.69 8.05
C GLU A 184 -17.57 -19.71 8.53
N SER A 185 -17.18 -18.57 9.08
CA SER A 185 -18.12 -17.49 9.40
C SER A 185 -18.73 -16.89 8.14
N ALA A 186 -17.90 -16.56 7.14
CA ALA A 186 -18.34 -15.97 5.88
C ALA A 186 -19.18 -16.94 5.02
N GLU A 187 -18.92 -18.24 5.06
CA GLU A 187 -19.73 -19.28 4.40
C GLU A 187 -21.16 -19.37 4.96
N ARG A 188 -21.37 -18.92 6.20
CA ARG A 188 -22.70 -18.84 6.83
C ARG A 188 -23.42 -17.52 6.56
N SER A 189 -22.80 -16.60 5.81
CA SER A 189 -23.42 -15.32 5.43
C SER A 189 -24.71 -15.54 4.64
N LEU A 190 -25.70 -14.67 4.83
CA LEU A 190 -26.90 -14.64 3.99
C LEU A 190 -26.62 -14.11 2.58
N ASP A 191 -25.53 -13.36 2.40
CA ASP A 191 -25.08 -12.88 1.10
C ASP A 191 -24.40 -14.01 0.30
N GLY A 192 -24.99 -14.37 -0.84
CA GLY A 192 -24.49 -15.41 -1.72
C GLY A 192 -23.10 -15.13 -2.31
N LEU A 193 -22.73 -13.86 -2.55
CA LEU A 193 -21.40 -13.51 -3.05
C LEU A 193 -20.34 -13.71 -1.98
N VAL A 194 -20.64 -13.34 -0.73
CA VAL A 194 -19.74 -13.58 0.41
C VAL A 194 -19.52 -15.09 0.58
N ARG A 195 -20.59 -15.90 0.54
CA ARG A 195 -20.47 -17.37 0.60
C ARG A 195 -19.60 -17.94 -0.51
N LEU A 196 -19.80 -17.51 -1.76
CA LEU A 196 -18.99 -17.98 -2.89
C LEU A 196 -17.52 -17.62 -2.75
N ARG A 197 -17.20 -16.41 -2.27
CA ARG A 197 -15.81 -16.00 -2.04
C ARG A 197 -15.16 -16.78 -0.92
N ALA A 198 -15.88 -16.98 0.18
CA ALA A 198 -15.43 -17.79 1.29
C ALA A 198 -15.14 -19.24 0.84
N GLY A 199 -16.07 -19.86 0.10
CA GLY A 199 -15.89 -21.22 -0.43
C GLY A 199 -14.70 -21.35 -1.39
N TYR A 200 -14.49 -20.39 -2.28
CA TYR A 200 -13.30 -20.41 -3.15
C TYR A 200 -12.01 -20.21 -2.36
N LEU A 201 -12.02 -19.35 -1.34
CA LEU A 201 -10.86 -19.16 -0.48
C LEU A 201 -10.57 -20.45 0.31
N GLY A 202 -11.58 -21.11 0.86
CA GLY A 202 -11.46 -22.43 1.49
C GLY A 202 -10.82 -23.45 0.54
N TRP A 203 -11.37 -23.59 -0.67
CA TRP A 203 -10.80 -24.44 -1.71
C TRP A 203 -9.35 -24.07 -2.04
N ALA A 204 -9.03 -22.78 -2.16
CA ALA A 204 -7.69 -22.31 -2.50
C ALA A 204 -6.64 -22.57 -1.40
N LEU A 205 -7.07 -22.65 -0.13
CA LEU A 205 -6.23 -23.05 0.99
C LEU A 205 -6.01 -24.56 1.02
N ASP A 206 -7.03 -25.35 0.69
CA ASP A 206 -6.93 -26.82 0.59
C ASP A 206 -6.12 -27.27 -0.65
N ASN A 207 -5.96 -26.39 -1.63
CA ASN A 207 -5.26 -26.64 -2.89
C ASN A 207 -4.11 -25.63 -3.09
N PRO A 208 -3.02 -25.70 -2.29
CA PRO A 208 -1.97 -24.68 -2.29
C PRO A 208 -1.23 -24.58 -3.63
N ALA A 209 -1.11 -25.69 -4.37
CA ALA A 209 -0.50 -25.72 -5.71
C ALA A 209 -1.37 -25.05 -6.80
N ALA A 210 -2.67 -24.86 -6.54
CA ALA A 210 -3.54 -24.23 -7.50
C ALA A 210 -3.25 -22.71 -7.58
N PRO A 211 -3.22 -22.12 -8.79
CA PRO A 211 -3.01 -20.69 -8.93
C PRO A 211 -4.25 -19.92 -8.44
N VAL A 212 -4.05 -18.77 -7.78
CA VAL A 212 -5.13 -17.83 -7.43
C VAL A 212 -5.21 -16.75 -8.50
N THR A 213 -6.16 -16.89 -9.41
CA THR A 213 -6.34 -16.03 -10.60
C THR A 213 -7.83 -15.91 -10.96
N PRO A 214 -8.22 -14.90 -11.76
CA PRO A 214 -9.59 -14.83 -12.27
C PRO A 214 -9.99 -16.06 -13.12
N ALA A 215 -9.03 -16.76 -13.72
CA ALA A 215 -9.28 -17.97 -14.48
C ALA A 215 -9.57 -19.18 -13.58
N SER A 216 -8.83 -19.36 -12.49
CA SER A 216 -9.09 -20.43 -11.53
C SER A 216 -10.37 -20.21 -10.74
N TRP A 217 -10.71 -18.96 -10.40
CA TRP A 217 -12.05 -18.60 -9.88
C TRP A 217 -13.17 -19.06 -10.81
N ARG A 218 -13.10 -18.68 -12.09
CA ARG A 218 -14.10 -19.08 -13.09
C ARG A 218 -14.18 -20.59 -13.30
N ARG A 219 -13.06 -21.30 -13.18
CA ARG A 219 -13.03 -22.77 -13.26
C ARG A 219 -13.74 -23.39 -12.06
N TRP A 220 -13.41 -22.94 -10.85
CA TRP A 220 -14.03 -23.41 -9.61
C TRP A 220 -15.55 -23.19 -9.62
N LEU A 221 -16.04 -22.05 -10.14
CA LEU A 221 -17.47 -21.79 -10.28
C LEU A 221 -18.22 -22.76 -11.21
N ARG A 222 -17.52 -23.52 -12.07
CA ARG A 222 -18.14 -24.44 -13.05
C ARG A 222 -18.22 -25.89 -12.58
N GLY A 223 -17.57 -26.25 -11.47
CA GLY A 223 -17.36 -27.65 -11.06
C GLY A 223 -16.08 -28.21 -11.65
#